data_AF-A0A358I147-F1
#
_entry.id   AF-A0A358I147-F1
#
_cell.length_a   1.000
_cell.length_b   1.000
_cell.length_c   1.000
_cell.angle_alpha   90.00
_cell.angle_beta   90.00
_cell.angle_gamma   90.00
#
_symmetry.space_group_name_H-M   'P 1'
#
loop_
_entity.id
_entity.type
_entity.pdbx_description
1 polymer ?
#
loop_
_entity_poly.entity_id
_entity_poly.type
_entity_poly.pdbx_seq_one_letter_code
_entity_poly.pdbx_strand_id
1 'polypeptide(L)'
;MQKKLIGLSLSFILLLGLAPSLLQAAALTQEQIQAVTAMVRSFGASETVAKNVQMSLEGKITGKATQTSAQTLPKTDRPVSIFPQEPGDVDPGSDDTACVALTTNLRYRASDRTTGGQVSLLQDFLQTKGYFNQEPSGFFGVLTLQAVKKFQKSVMLSPTGFVGSLTRAKIKGLTCDIPPPIACTTEAKQCSDGSWVSRVAPRCEFQACPSVVPPIQPSITVLSPNGGETWAKGTKQTIKWQDNTITTVPTCTNPGWDCPQYMPPAPRSYDIKLATYYPPCTGPMACIASSPQPYTIAKGVSGYSYIWNVGLVRDLYDALAPDGSYTVQVCQSGTNTCDLSDSYFKIYSTGSNLPPVIDGVSGPTTLNVGEMGTWSVKAHDPENGNLSYLVNWGDGVNSGSTGTVATSPMSVSASQTTTFTHSYSTAGAYKVMFTVTDNKGLTAQSSISVQVGNTTQPSITVLSPNGGESWQKGTAQEIKWYGDGRVNIDISNYLSCWETEPACMAPAVIYPIARDVSVERKRSGNVFNWTTGKTASGGDIAAGEYKVTVSSAT
;
A
#
# COMPACT_ATOMS: atom_id res chain seq x y z
N MET A 1 -47.46 -48.49 9.26
CA MET A 1 -48.72 -48.71 8.51
C MET A 1 -49.48 -47.39 8.54
N GLN A 2 -50.01 -46.77 7.49
CA GLN A 2 -50.15 -47.01 6.05
C GLN A 2 -50.32 -45.63 5.38
N LYS A 3 -49.75 -45.46 4.18
CA LYS A 3 -50.07 -44.36 3.24
C LYS A 3 -51.51 -44.51 2.73
N LYS A 4 -52.18 -43.40 2.38
CA LYS A 4 -53.08 -43.34 1.20
C LYS A 4 -53.39 -41.91 0.76
N LEU A 5 -52.94 -41.58 -0.45
CA LEU A 5 -53.49 -40.59 -1.39
C LEU A 5 -54.92 -40.98 -1.79
N ILE A 6 -55.82 -40.01 -1.99
CA ILE A 6 -56.83 -40.01 -3.06
C ILE A 6 -57.09 -38.54 -3.48
N GLY A 7 -57.04 -38.27 -4.78
CA GLY A 7 -57.49 -37.02 -5.40
C GLY A 7 -58.79 -37.19 -6.20
N LEU A 8 -59.43 -36.07 -6.54
CA LEU A 8 -60.48 -35.87 -7.56
C LEU A 8 -60.42 -34.36 -7.90
N SER A 9 -59.96 -33.89 -9.07
CA SER A 9 -60.52 -33.99 -10.44
C SER A 9 -61.94 -33.45 -10.57
N LEU A 10 -62.07 -32.21 -11.05
CA LEU A 10 -63.21 -31.79 -11.88
C LEU A 10 -62.75 -30.70 -12.88
N SER A 11 -62.80 -31.06 -14.15
CA SER A 11 -62.52 -30.21 -15.32
C SER A 11 -63.82 -29.54 -15.82
N PHE A 12 -63.77 -28.27 -16.22
CA PHE A 12 -64.70 -27.75 -17.24
C PHE A 12 -64.10 -26.59 -18.06
N ILE A 13 -63.76 -26.93 -19.30
CA ILE A 13 -64.00 -26.26 -20.58
C ILE A 13 -63.54 -24.80 -20.81
N LEU A 14 -62.55 -24.76 -21.70
CA LEU A 14 -62.06 -23.75 -22.65
C LEU A 14 -63.14 -22.89 -23.36
N LEU A 15 -62.96 -21.56 -23.39
CA LEU A 15 -63.34 -20.72 -24.54
C LEU A 15 -62.43 -19.48 -24.68
N LEU A 16 -61.96 -19.26 -25.91
CA LEU A 16 -60.99 -18.25 -26.33
C LEU A 16 -61.53 -16.81 -26.24
N GLY A 17 -60.64 -15.87 -25.88
CA GLY A 17 -60.80 -14.43 -26.13
C GLY A 17 -59.43 -13.76 -26.20
N LEU A 18 -58.97 -13.45 -27.41
CA LEU A 18 -57.80 -12.62 -27.70
C LEU A 18 -58.13 -11.14 -27.43
N ALA A 19 -57.35 -10.46 -26.60
CA ALA A 19 -57.24 -9.00 -26.58
C ALA A 19 -55.86 -8.56 -26.06
N PRO A 20 -55.27 -7.48 -26.60
CA PRO A 20 -53.88 -7.12 -26.37
C PRO A 20 -53.64 -6.49 -24.99
N SER A 21 -52.48 -6.80 -24.42
CA SER A 21 -51.94 -6.21 -23.20
C SER A 21 -51.65 -4.72 -23.37
N LEU A 22 -52.36 -3.87 -22.63
CA LEU A 22 -51.92 -2.51 -22.33
C LEU A 22 -50.91 -2.57 -21.18
N LEU A 23 -49.63 -2.31 -21.48
CA LEU A 23 -48.63 -1.98 -20.46
C LEU A 23 -49.03 -0.64 -19.82
N GLN A 24 -49.36 -0.66 -18.54
CA GLN A 24 -49.46 0.56 -17.74
C GLN A 24 -48.17 0.67 -16.93
N ALA A 25 -47.33 1.65 -17.30
CA ALA A 25 -46.14 2.00 -16.53
C ALA A 25 -46.57 2.53 -15.15
N ALA A 26 -45.99 2.01 -14.08
CA ALA A 26 -46.20 2.49 -12.72
C ALA A 26 -45.57 3.88 -12.56
N ALA A 27 -46.38 4.94 -12.55
CA ALA A 27 -45.95 6.27 -12.13
C ALA A 27 -45.97 6.38 -10.60
N LEU A 28 -45.07 7.16 -10.00
CA LEU A 28 -45.07 7.43 -8.56
C LEU A 28 -46.36 8.17 -8.16
N THR A 29 -46.92 7.80 -7.01
CA THR A 29 -48.08 8.50 -6.42
C THR A 29 -47.66 9.85 -5.84
N GLN A 30 -48.59 10.81 -5.73
CA GLN A 30 -48.31 12.15 -5.17
C GLN A 30 -47.81 12.09 -3.72
N GLU A 31 -48.27 11.11 -2.95
CA GLU A 31 -47.81 10.88 -1.58
C GLU A 31 -46.36 10.38 -1.53
N GLN A 32 -45.97 9.52 -2.48
CA GLN A 32 -44.57 9.07 -2.62
C GLN A 32 -43.66 10.21 -3.07
N ILE A 33 -44.13 11.08 -3.99
CA ILE A 33 -43.37 12.25 -4.41
C ILE A 33 -43.17 13.21 -3.23
N GLN A 34 -44.20 13.48 -2.43
CA GLN A 34 -44.09 14.32 -1.24
C GLN A 34 -43.17 13.72 -0.17
N ALA A 35 -43.20 12.40 0.03
CA ALA A 35 -42.30 11.73 0.97
C ALA A 35 -40.82 11.87 0.54
N VAL A 36 -40.53 11.73 -0.75
CA VAL A 36 -39.18 11.91 -1.29
C VAL A 36 -38.73 13.37 -1.18
N THR A 37 -39.59 14.34 -1.49
CA THR A 37 -39.26 15.77 -1.36
C THR A 37 -39.05 16.19 0.10
N ALA A 38 -39.84 15.65 1.04
CA ALA A 38 -39.67 15.91 2.48
C ALA A 38 -38.35 15.30 3.00
N MET A 39 -38.00 14.10 2.53
CA MET A 39 -36.72 13.48 2.85
C MET A 39 -35.54 14.32 2.33
N VAL A 40 -35.60 14.84 1.10
CA VAL A 40 -34.55 15.71 0.54
C VAL A 40 -34.39 17.00 1.35
N ARG A 41 -35.49 17.60 1.83
CA ARG A 41 -35.43 18.76 2.73
C ARG A 41 -34.80 18.42 4.09
N SER A 42 -35.02 17.21 4.62
CA SER A 42 -34.44 16.79 5.91
C SER A 42 -32.91 16.70 5.90
N PHE A 43 -32.30 16.59 4.72
CA PHE A 43 -30.85 16.62 4.51
C PHE A 43 -30.28 18.04 4.26
N GLY A 44 -31.10 19.10 4.47
CA GLY A 44 -30.65 20.49 4.36
C GLY A 44 -30.60 21.03 2.91
N ALA A 45 -31.25 20.35 1.96
CA ALA A 45 -31.35 20.85 0.59
C ALA A 45 -32.15 22.16 0.51
N SER A 46 -31.72 23.09 -0.34
CA SER A 46 -32.41 24.37 -0.54
C SER A 46 -33.78 24.18 -1.21
N GLU A 47 -34.69 25.14 -1.00
CA GLU A 47 -36.07 25.05 -1.51
C GLU A 47 -36.11 24.94 -3.05
N THR A 48 -35.14 25.55 -3.73
CA THR A 48 -34.95 25.43 -5.19
C THR A 48 -34.59 24.00 -5.61
N VAL A 49 -33.74 23.31 -4.85
CA VAL A 49 -33.34 21.93 -5.13
C VAL A 49 -34.49 20.97 -4.86
N ALA A 50 -35.21 21.13 -3.74
CA ALA A 50 -36.38 20.33 -3.42
C ALA A 50 -37.48 20.48 -4.50
N LYS A 51 -37.68 21.69 -5.02
CA LYS A 51 -38.62 21.98 -6.10
C LYS A 51 -38.21 21.35 -7.43
N ASN A 52 -36.91 21.39 -7.78
CA ASN A 52 -36.40 20.77 -9.00
C ASN A 52 -36.52 19.24 -8.97
N VAL A 53 -36.29 18.62 -7.81
CA VAL A 53 -36.51 17.18 -7.60
C VAL A 53 -38.00 16.85 -7.74
N GLN A 54 -38.89 17.64 -7.12
CA GLN A 54 -40.33 17.43 -7.24
C GLN A 54 -40.81 17.56 -8.70
N MET A 55 -40.36 18.57 -9.43
CA MET A 55 -40.73 18.77 -10.85
C MET A 55 -40.22 17.62 -11.74
N SER A 56 -39.06 17.04 -11.40
CA SER A 56 -38.49 15.88 -12.10
C SER A 56 -39.29 14.60 -11.82
N LEU A 57 -39.70 14.38 -10.57
CA LEU A 57 -40.51 13.23 -10.16
C LEU A 57 -41.95 13.29 -10.70
N GLU A 58 -42.49 14.50 -10.90
CA GLU A 58 -43.78 14.73 -11.55
C GLU A 58 -43.72 14.58 -13.09
N GLY A 59 -42.53 14.35 -13.67
CA GLY A 59 -42.37 14.15 -15.11
C GLY A 59 -42.60 15.41 -15.97
N LYS A 60 -42.59 16.61 -15.36
CA LYS A 60 -42.72 17.87 -16.10
C LYS A 60 -41.38 18.32 -16.66
N ILE A 61 -40.99 17.75 -17.79
CA ILE A 61 -39.94 18.31 -18.65
C ILE A 61 -40.57 19.40 -19.54
N THR A 62 -40.42 20.67 -19.18
CA THR A 62 -40.84 21.80 -20.02
C THR A 62 -39.67 22.35 -20.82
N GLY A 63 -39.67 22.08 -22.12
CA GLY A 63 -39.00 22.91 -23.12
C GLY A 63 -39.67 24.29 -23.21
N LYS A 64 -38.85 25.32 -23.50
CA LYS A 64 -39.20 26.74 -23.57
C LYS A 64 -40.33 27.02 -24.58
N ALA A 65 -41.38 27.73 -24.16
CA ALA A 65 -42.25 28.51 -25.04
C ALA A 65 -42.81 29.75 -24.30
N THR A 66 -42.52 30.91 -24.91
CA THR A 66 -43.34 32.13 -25.06
C THR A 66 -43.70 33.00 -23.85
N GLN A 67 -43.41 34.29 -24.06
CA GLN A 67 -43.79 35.49 -23.34
C GLN A 67 -45.25 35.53 -22.87
N THR A 68 -45.52 36.16 -21.72
CA THR A 68 -46.14 37.50 -21.62
C THR A 68 -46.73 37.75 -20.23
N SER A 69 -46.22 38.82 -19.58
CA SER A 69 -46.90 39.79 -18.72
C SER A 69 -48.00 39.34 -17.75
N ALA A 70 -47.83 39.64 -16.45
CA ALA A 70 -48.41 40.85 -15.86
C ALA A 70 -48.34 40.86 -14.32
N GLN A 71 -47.86 41.99 -13.78
CA GLN A 71 -48.41 42.74 -12.61
C GLN A 71 -48.35 42.03 -11.23
N THR A 72 -47.92 42.63 -10.12
CA THR A 72 -47.70 44.03 -9.73
C THR A 72 -47.07 44.01 -8.34
N LEU A 73 -46.07 44.87 -8.09
CA LEU A 73 -45.82 45.44 -6.77
C LEU A 73 -46.66 46.72 -6.63
N PRO A 74 -47.09 47.09 -5.41
CA PRO A 74 -47.04 48.50 -5.03
C PRO A 74 -46.55 48.65 -3.56
N LYS A 75 -45.86 49.70 -3.11
CA LYS A 75 -45.71 51.07 -3.62
C LYS A 75 -44.78 51.88 -2.69
N THR A 76 -44.32 53.02 -3.23
CA THR A 76 -44.14 54.38 -2.63
C THR A 76 -42.92 54.66 -1.74
N ASP A 77 -42.21 55.80 -1.84
CA ASP A 77 -42.40 57.03 -2.64
C ASP A 77 -41.12 57.93 -2.60
N ARG A 78 -40.81 58.58 -3.74
CA ARG A 78 -40.36 60.00 -3.98
C ARG A 78 -39.05 60.59 -3.32
N PRO A 79 -38.52 61.75 -3.80
CA PRO A 79 -38.30 62.26 -5.18
C PRO A 79 -37.01 63.12 -5.44
N VAL A 80 -36.52 63.12 -6.71
CA VAL A 80 -36.15 64.25 -7.63
C VAL A 80 -34.98 65.25 -7.31
N SER A 81 -33.94 65.33 -8.19
CA SER A 81 -33.68 66.45 -9.15
C SER A 81 -32.25 66.56 -9.77
N ILE A 82 -32.08 66.14 -11.04
CA ILE A 82 -31.50 66.79 -12.26
C ILE A 82 -30.14 67.56 -12.24
N PHE A 83 -29.10 66.97 -12.88
CA PHE A 83 -28.28 67.46 -14.04
C PHE A 83 -27.51 66.24 -14.64
N PRO A 84 -27.15 66.19 -15.95
CA PRO A 84 -26.82 64.94 -16.63
C PRO A 84 -25.40 64.44 -16.32
N GLN A 85 -25.33 63.47 -15.42
CA GLN A 85 -24.26 62.46 -15.36
C GLN A 85 -24.92 61.13 -15.71
N GLU A 86 -24.49 60.46 -16.77
CA GLU A 86 -24.75 59.02 -16.93
C GLU A 86 -23.60 58.25 -16.26
N PRO A 87 -23.86 57.66 -15.08
CA PRO A 87 -23.32 56.34 -14.76
C PRO A 87 -24.28 55.46 -13.93
N GLY A 88 -24.37 54.17 -14.31
CA GLY A 88 -24.89 53.04 -13.50
C GLY A 88 -26.24 52.48 -13.98
N ASP A 89 -26.45 51.17 -14.15
CA ASP A 89 -25.86 50.03 -13.42
C ASP A 89 -25.15 48.97 -14.28
N VAL A 90 -24.20 48.30 -13.60
CA VAL A 90 -23.45 47.11 -14.01
C VAL A 90 -24.26 45.86 -13.70
N ASP A 91 -24.47 44.99 -14.69
CA ASP A 91 -24.27 43.52 -14.59
C ASP A 91 -24.44 42.89 -15.99
N PRO A 92 -23.35 42.68 -16.76
CA PRO A 92 -23.38 41.62 -17.76
C PRO A 92 -23.21 40.32 -16.97
N GLY A 93 -24.34 39.68 -16.69
CA GLY A 93 -24.41 38.40 -16.02
C GLY A 93 -23.27 37.47 -16.45
N SER A 94 -22.53 37.05 -15.43
CA SER A 94 -21.46 36.08 -15.46
C SER A 94 -21.99 34.70 -15.86
N ASP A 95 -22.00 34.41 -17.16
CA ASP A 95 -22.10 33.00 -17.63
C ASP A 95 -21.65 32.72 -19.07
N ASP A 96 -20.88 33.61 -19.72
CA ASP A 96 -20.21 33.26 -20.97
C ASP A 96 -18.75 33.72 -20.93
N THR A 97 -17.82 32.78 -21.05
CA THR A 97 -16.39 33.07 -21.15
C THR A 97 -16.14 33.74 -22.49
N ALA A 98 -16.19 35.08 -22.51
CA ALA A 98 -15.89 35.87 -23.69
C ALA A 98 -14.45 35.58 -24.14
N CYS A 99 -14.32 35.01 -25.33
CA CYS A 99 -13.05 34.69 -25.96
C CYS A 99 -12.11 35.91 -26.02
N VAL A 100 -10.93 35.81 -25.39
CA VAL A 100 -9.92 36.89 -25.39
C VAL A 100 -9.01 36.72 -26.60
N ALA A 101 -9.43 37.31 -27.72
CA ALA A 101 -8.68 37.29 -28.98
C ALA A 101 -7.87 38.58 -29.19
N LEU A 102 -6.66 38.62 -28.66
CA LEU A 102 -5.71 39.71 -28.93
C LEU A 102 -5.16 39.58 -30.37
N THR A 103 -5.31 40.63 -31.18
CA THR A 103 -4.89 40.66 -32.59
C THR A 103 -3.58 41.41 -32.82
N THR A 104 -3.19 42.30 -31.90
CA THR A 104 -1.99 43.13 -32.03
C THR A 104 -0.90 42.75 -31.02
N ASN A 105 0.36 43.00 -31.37
CA ASN A 105 1.48 42.86 -30.43
C ASN A 105 1.40 43.97 -29.37
N LEU A 106 1.36 43.63 -28.08
CA LEU A 106 1.31 44.61 -26.99
C LEU A 106 2.66 44.70 -26.27
N ARG A 107 3.06 45.91 -25.91
CA ARG A 107 4.36 46.21 -25.29
C ARG A 107 4.26 47.31 -24.25
N TYR A 108 5.28 47.42 -23.41
CA TYR A 108 5.43 48.51 -22.46
C TYR A 108 5.22 49.88 -23.13
N ARG A 109 4.44 50.74 -22.48
CA ARG A 109 3.95 52.06 -22.95
C ARG A 109 2.91 52.04 -24.07
N ALA A 110 2.35 50.88 -24.44
CA ALA A 110 1.17 50.84 -25.30
C ALA A 110 -0.07 51.37 -24.55
N SER A 111 -1.03 51.93 -25.29
CA SER A 111 -2.31 52.37 -24.76
C SER A 111 -3.47 51.92 -25.64
N ASP A 112 -4.67 51.89 -25.09
CA ASP A 112 -5.88 51.55 -25.85
C ASP A 112 -6.12 52.46 -27.04
N ARG A 113 -5.70 53.74 -26.96
CA ARG A 113 -5.78 54.67 -28.09
C ARG A 113 -5.05 54.16 -29.33
N THR A 114 -3.95 53.42 -29.15
CA THR A 114 -3.12 52.91 -30.25
C THR A 114 -3.36 51.44 -30.55
N THR A 115 -4.04 50.72 -29.65
CA THR A 115 -4.25 49.27 -29.75
C THR A 115 -5.73 48.88 -29.90
N GLY A 116 -6.63 49.86 -29.88
CA GLY A 116 -8.07 49.66 -30.03
C GLY A 116 -8.71 48.91 -28.86
N GLY A 117 -8.37 49.26 -27.61
CA GLY A 117 -8.94 48.63 -26.42
C GLY A 117 -8.24 47.33 -25.96
N GLN A 118 -7.22 46.87 -26.69
CA GLN A 118 -6.59 45.58 -26.41
C GLN A 118 -5.70 45.57 -25.17
N VAL A 119 -5.26 46.72 -24.66
CA VAL A 119 -4.53 46.80 -23.40
C VAL A 119 -5.48 46.59 -22.22
N SER A 120 -6.67 47.20 -22.25
CA SER A 120 -7.70 46.93 -21.25
C SER A 120 -8.13 45.46 -21.27
N LEU A 121 -8.35 44.89 -22.47
CA LEU A 121 -8.71 43.49 -22.61
C LEU A 121 -7.63 42.53 -22.06
N LEU A 122 -6.35 42.86 -22.26
CA LEU A 122 -5.25 42.10 -21.66
C LEU A 122 -5.22 42.23 -20.13
N GLN A 123 -5.41 43.45 -19.60
CA GLN A 123 -5.40 43.71 -18.16
C GLN A 123 -6.55 43.00 -17.45
N ASP A 124 -7.74 42.99 -18.05
CA ASP A 124 -8.91 42.27 -17.57
C ASP A 124 -8.67 40.75 -17.51
N PHE A 125 -8.11 40.16 -18.58
CA PHE A 125 -7.69 38.76 -18.58
C PHE A 125 -6.68 38.45 -17.47
N LEU A 126 -5.66 39.29 -17.31
CA LEU A 126 -4.62 39.10 -16.29
C LEU A 126 -5.19 39.28 -14.87
N GLN A 127 -6.16 40.15 -14.68
CA GLN A 127 -6.85 40.36 -13.41
C GLN A 127 -7.71 39.14 -13.06
N THR A 128 -8.49 38.65 -14.02
CA THR A 128 -9.31 37.43 -13.86
C THR A 128 -8.46 36.20 -13.50
N LYS A 129 -7.23 36.12 -14.02
CA LYS A 129 -6.29 35.04 -13.68
C LYS A 129 -5.43 35.31 -12.44
N GLY A 130 -5.64 36.42 -11.74
CA GLY A 130 -4.94 36.76 -10.49
C GLY A 130 -3.50 37.27 -10.67
N TYR A 131 -3.11 37.65 -11.88
CA TYR A 131 -1.77 38.19 -12.16
C TYR A 131 -1.70 39.73 -12.08
N PHE A 132 -2.84 40.42 -12.14
CA PHE A 132 -2.95 41.87 -12.13
C PHE A 132 -3.95 42.33 -11.07
N ASN A 133 -3.54 43.24 -10.18
CA ASN A 133 -4.31 43.58 -8.97
C ASN A 133 -4.79 45.05 -8.98
N GLN A 134 -4.97 45.63 -10.16
CA GLN A 134 -5.43 47.01 -10.35
C GLN A 134 -6.55 47.00 -11.37
N GLU A 135 -7.39 48.03 -11.39
CA GLU A 135 -8.39 48.20 -12.44
C GLU A 135 -7.71 48.36 -13.81
N PRO A 136 -8.27 47.78 -14.89
CA PRO A 136 -7.77 47.98 -16.25
C PRO A 136 -7.75 49.47 -16.62
N SER A 137 -6.55 50.02 -16.70
CA SER A 137 -6.34 51.44 -17.02
C SER A 137 -6.26 51.72 -18.51
N GLY A 138 -6.23 50.68 -19.34
CA GLY A 138 -5.98 50.80 -20.78
C GLY A 138 -4.57 51.27 -21.13
N PHE A 139 -3.65 51.33 -20.15
CA PHE A 139 -2.25 51.69 -20.34
C PHE A 139 -1.30 50.60 -19.86
N PHE A 140 -0.42 50.14 -20.77
CA PHE A 140 0.55 49.08 -20.50
C PHE A 140 1.77 49.67 -19.77
N GLY A 141 1.59 49.92 -18.47
CA GLY A 141 2.63 50.43 -17.57
C GLY A 141 3.50 49.34 -16.96
N VAL A 142 4.27 49.71 -15.92
CA VAL A 142 5.20 48.80 -15.22
C VAL A 142 4.48 47.65 -14.52
N LEU A 143 3.26 47.89 -13.99
CA LEU A 143 2.47 46.87 -13.31
C LEU A 143 1.93 45.82 -14.29
N THR A 144 1.43 46.26 -15.45
CA THR A 144 1.00 45.35 -16.53
C THR A 144 2.18 44.56 -17.09
N LEU A 145 3.36 45.18 -17.21
CA LEU A 145 4.59 44.49 -17.58
C LEU A 145 4.94 43.36 -16.60
N GLN A 146 4.88 43.63 -15.30
CA GLN A 146 5.12 42.60 -14.28
C GLN A 146 4.08 41.48 -14.33
N ALA A 147 2.79 41.83 -14.50
CA ALA A 147 1.71 40.85 -14.62
C ALA A 147 1.90 39.93 -15.85
N VAL A 148 2.27 40.50 -17.00
CA VAL A 148 2.57 39.72 -18.21
C VAL A 148 3.77 38.79 -17.99
N LYS A 149 4.84 39.25 -17.32
CA LYS A 149 5.99 38.40 -17.00
C LYS A 149 5.61 37.25 -16.07
N LYS A 150 4.79 37.51 -15.05
CA LYS A 150 4.25 36.48 -14.14
C LYS A 150 3.43 35.44 -14.91
N PHE A 151 2.50 35.92 -15.75
CA PHE A 151 1.70 35.05 -16.60
C PHE A 151 2.58 34.22 -17.54
N GLN A 152 3.49 34.83 -18.29
CA GLN A 152 4.39 34.13 -19.22
C GLN A 152 5.20 33.05 -18.50
N LYS A 153 5.76 33.36 -17.32
CA LYS A 153 6.46 32.38 -16.49
C LYS A 153 5.56 31.21 -16.07
N SER A 154 4.31 31.49 -15.69
CA SER A 154 3.34 30.46 -15.27
C SER A 154 2.97 29.49 -16.39
N VAL A 155 3.00 29.96 -17.65
CA VAL A 155 2.67 29.15 -18.84
C VAL A 155 3.93 28.69 -19.59
N MET A 156 5.10 28.73 -18.94
CA MET A 156 6.40 28.28 -19.48
C MET A 156 6.85 29.02 -20.76
N LEU A 157 6.47 30.29 -20.91
CA LEU A 157 7.00 31.18 -21.94
C LEU A 157 8.12 32.06 -21.36
N SER A 158 9.03 32.51 -22.21
CA SER A 158 10.07 33.48 -21.83
C SER A 158 9.41 34.74 -21.24
N PRO A 159 9.72 35.13 -19.99
CA PRO A 159 9.05 36.23 -19.29
C PRO A 159 9.61 37.59 -19.72
N THR A 160 9.51 37.88 -21.01
CA THR A 160 10.00 39.12 -21.63
C THR A 160 9.11 40.31 -21.28
N GLY A 161 7.83 40.06 -20.96
CA GLY A 161 6.83 41.09 -20.75
C GLY A 161 6.26 41.66 -22.06
N PHE A 162 6.70 41.14 -23.20
CA PHE A 162 6.18 41.48 -24.52
C PHE A 162 5.10 40.47 -24.93
N VAL A 163 3.92 40.94 -25.35
CA VAL A 163 2.80 40.08 -25.75
C VAL A 163 2.83 39.87 -27.27
N GLY A 164 3.70 38.96 -27.69
CA GLY A 164 3.84 38.51 -29.08
C GLY A 164 2.86 37.40 -29.47
N SER A 165 3.02 36.85 -30.68
CA SER A 165 2.16 35.80 -31.25
C SER A 165 1.99 34.59 -30.33
N LEU A 166 3.06 34.13 -29.69
CA LEU A 166 3.03 32.98 -28.77
C LEU A 166 2.19 33.25 -27.51
N THR A 167 2.35 34.41 -26.89
CA THR A 167 1.56 34.79 -25.71
C THR A 167 0.09 34.97 -26.07
N ARG A 168 -0.21 35.56 -27.24
CA ARG A 168 -1.60 35.71 -27.71
C ARG A 168 -2.25 34.38 -28.05
N ALA A 169 -1.54 33.48 -28.73
CA ALA A 169 -2.03 32.13 -29.01
C ALA A 169 -2.34 31.37 -27.72
N LYS A 170 -1.51 31.54 -26.68
CA LYS A 170 -1.74 30.93 -25.38
C LYS A 170 -2.96 31.51 -24.66
N ILE A 171 -3.15 32.83 -24.67
CA ILE A 171 -4.34 33.50 -24.10
C ILE A 171 -5.61 33.07 -24.84
N LYS A 172 -5.56 33.06 -26.18
CA LYS A 172 -6.66 32.61 -27.04
C LYS A 172 -7.00 31.14 -26.77
N GLY A 173 -6.02 30.25 -26.69
CA GLY A 173 -6.26 28.84 -26.38
C GLY A 173 -6.80 28.59 -24.96
N LEU A 174 -6.60 29.52 -24.03
CA LEU A 174 -7.15 29.45 -22.68
C LEU A 174 -8.56 30.03 -22.55
N THR A 175 -9.05 30.77 -23.56
CA THR A 175 -10.30 31.54 -23.47
C THR A 175 -11.28 31.27 -24.62
N CYS A 176 -10.80 30.75 -25.75
CA CYS A 176 -11.59 30.56 -26.97
C CYS A 176 -11.68 29.09 -27.41
N ASP A 177 -10.73 28.25 -27.01
CA ASP A 177 -10.71 26.81 -27.32
C ASP A 177 -11.33 25.99 -26.18
N ILE A 178 -12.43 26.49 -25.61
CA ILE A 178 -13.20 25.78 -24.57
C ILE A 178 -14.17 24.86 -25.32
N PRO A 179 -13.96 23.52 -25.35
CA PRO A 179 -15.04 22.63 -25.76
C PRO A 179 -16.23 22.85 -24.82
N PRO A 180 -17.48 22.73 -25.30
CA PRO A 180 -18.66 22.96 -24.46
C PRO A 180 -18.51 22.18 -23.14
N PRO A 181 -18.86 22.76 -21.99
CA PRO A 181 -18.65 22.13 -20.70
C PRO A 181 -19.30 20.75 -20.74
N ILE A 182 -18.47 19.71 -20.74
CA ILE A 182 -18.94 18.33 -20.60
C ILE A 182 -19.49 18.28 -19.18
N ALA A 183 -20.82 18.27 -19.06
CA ALA A 183 -21.49 18.01 -17.80
C ALA A 183 -21.09 16.58 -17.40
N CYS A 184 -20.18 16.47 -16.44
CA CYS A 184 -19.75 15.17 -15.97
C CYS A 184 -20.92 14.50 -15.25
N THR A 185 -21.09 13.19 -15.48
CA THR A 185 -22.07 12.39 -14.75
C THR A 185 -21.76 12.43 -13.25
N THR A 186 -22.80 12.45 -12.41
CA THR A 186 -22.70 12.57 -10.94
C THR A 186 -22.32 11.26 -10.25
N GLU A 187 -21.45 10.49 -10.88
CA GLU A 187 -20.94 9.25 -10.31
C GLU A 187 -19.74 9.52 -9.41
N ALA A 188 -19.72 8.82 -8.29
CA ALA A 188 -18.65 8.88 -7.31
C ALA A 188 -17.84 7.58 -7.36
N LYS A 189 -16.52 7.70 -7.30
CA LYS A 189 -15.60 6.57 -7.18
C LYS A 189 -15.16 6.48 -5.72
N GLN A 190 -15.36 5.33 -5.11
CA GLN A 190 -14.86 5.07 -3.77
C GLN A 190 -13.34 4.84 -3.83
N CYS A 191 -12.61 5.59 -3.03
CA CYS A 191 -11.18 5.45 -2.81
C CYS A 191 -10.91 4.34 -1.79
N SER A 192 -9.67 3.85 -1.75
CA SER A 192 -9.25 2.78 -0.84
C SER A 192 -9.38 3.14 0.65
N ASP A 193 -9.48 4.43 0.97
CA ASP A 193 -9.72 4.97 2.32
C ASP A 193 -11.20 5.11 2.68
N GLY A 194 -12.11 4.69 1.80
CA GLY A 194 -13.55 4.80 1.97
C GLY A 194 -14.13 6.17 1.62
N SER A 195 -13.29 7.15 1.25
CA SER A 195 -13.74 8.45 0.74
C SER A 195 -14.27 8.32 -0.70
N TRP A 196 -15.01 9.33 -1.16
CA TRP A 196 -15.61 9.34 -2.49
C TRP A 196 -15.07 10.52 -3.29
N VAL A 197 -14.55 10.26 -4.49
CA VAL A 197 -14.13 11.29 -5.43
C VAL A 197 -15.11 11.39 -6.59
N SER A 198 -15.34 12.62 -7.05
CA SER A 198 -16.22 12.92 -8.19
C SER A 198 -15.38 13.12 -9.46
N ARG A 199 -16.03 13.09 -10.62
CA ARG A 199 -15.42 13.54 -11.87
C ARG A 199 -15.26 15.06 -11.89
N VAL A 200 -14.14 15.56 -12.42
CA VAL A 200 -13.86 17.00 -12.50
C VAL A 200 -13.68 17.43 -13.95
N ALA A 201 -14.34 18.54 -14.31
CA ALA A 201 -14.17 19.18 -15.62
C ALA A 201 -12.73 19.71 -15.78
N PRO A 202 -12.21 19.83 -17.01
CA PRO A 202 -12.89 19.69 -18.29
C PRO A 202 -12.82 18.28 -18.91
N ARG A 203 -12.05 17.37 -18.32
CA ARG A 203 -11.82 16.01 -18.88
C ARG A 203 -12.79 14.95 -18.35
N CYS A 204 -13.62 15.30 -17.37
CA CYS A 204 -14.51 14.36 -16.67
C CYS A 204 -13.79 13.11 -16.16
N GLU A 205 -12.54 13.28 -15.73
CA GLU A 205 -11.77 12.25 -15.05
C GLU A 205 -12.06 12.33 -13.55
N PHE A 206 -12.05 11.20 -12.85
CA PHE A 206 -12.13 11.20 -11.39
C PHE A 206 -10.95 11.99 -10.82
N GLN A 207 -11.23 12.88 -9.87
CA GLN A 207 -10.16 13.50 -9.08
C GLN A 207 -9.27 12.41 -8.49
N ALA A 208 -7.96 12.65 -8.46
CA ALA A 208 -7.06 11.76 -7.76
C ALA A 208 -7.56 11.58 -6.32
N CYS A 209 -7.61 10.33 -5.84
CA CYS A 209 -7.94 10.05 -4.45
C CYS A 209 -7.03 10.90 -3.56
N PRO A 210 -7.56 11.52 -2.49
CA PRO A 210 -6.71 12.20 -1.54
C PRO A 210 -5.63 11.20 -1.10
N SER A 211 -4.37 11.55 -1.35
CA SER A 211 -3.26 10.80 -0.77
C SER A 211 -3.44 10.91 0.73
N VAL A 212 -3.90 9.84 1.36
CA VAL A 212 -3.92 9.73 2.80
C VAL A 212 -2.45 9.82 3.20
N VAL A 213 -1.99 11.01 3.56
CA VAL A 213 -0.92 11.09 4.56
C VAL A 213 -1.61 10.56 5.80
N PRO A 214 -1.28 9.33 6.26
CA PRO A 214 -1.88 8.80 7.46
C PRO A 214 -1.71 9.84 8.56
N PRO A 215 -2.64 9.98 9.52
CA PRO A 215 -2.30 10.70 10.73
C PRO A 215 -1.02 10.06 11.26
N ILE A 216 0.08 10.81 11.25
CA ILE A 216 1.36 10.34 11.76
C ILE A 216 1.14 10.15 13.26
N GLN A 217 0.74 8.95 13.65
CA GLN A 217 0.65 8.60 15.05
C GLN A 217 2.06 8.65 15.61
N PRO A 218 2.26 9.23 16.81
CA PRO A 218 3.54 9.18 17.46
C PRO A 218 3.97 7.71 17.62
N SER A 219 4.98 7.29 16.88
CA SER A 219 5.49 5.92 16.90
C SER A 219 6.98 5.90 17.19
N ILE A 220 7.41 4.82 17.84
CA ILE A 220 8.80 4.43 17.95
C ILE A 220 9.01 3.28 16.96
N THR A 221 10.21 3.11 16.44
CA THR A 221 10.58 1.97 15.59
C THR A 221 11.90 1.38 16.08
N VAL A 222 11.92 0.12 16.51
CA VAL A 222 13.15 -0.60 16.87
C VAL A 222 13.88 -0.96 15.57
N LEU A 223 15.15 -0.56 15.48
CA LEU A 223 15.98 -0.80 14.29
C LEU A 223 16.96 -1.96 14.48
N SER A 224 17.35 -2.25 15.74
CA SER A 224 18.20 -3.39 16.08
C SER A 224 18.14 -3.68 17.59
N PRO A 225 18.05 -4.96 18.03
CA PRO A 225 17.86 -6.13 17.17
C PRO A 225 16.45 -6.09 16.56
N ASN A 226 16.30 -6.57 15.32
CA ASN A 226 15.02 -6.55 14.62
C ASN A 226 14.57 -7.93 14.10
N GLY A 227 15.35 -8.99 14.34
CA GLY A 227 14.99 -10.35 13.98
C GLY A 227 16.13 -11.19 13.44
N GLY A 228 16.26 -12.43 13.94
CA GLY A 228 17.19 -13.44 13.46
C GLY A 228 18.62 -13.28 13.97
N GLU A 229 18.96 -12.19 14.66
CA GLU A 229 20.29 -12.03 15.24
C GLU A 229 20.55 -13.04 16.36
N THR A 230 21.83 -13.38 16.56
CA THR A 230 22.28 -14.27 17.62
C THR A 230 23.43 -13.60 18.37
N TRP A 231 23.19 -13.28 19.64
CA TRP A 231 24.08 -12.47 20.46
C TRP A 231 24.64 -13.27 21.64
N ALA A 232 25.96 -13.37 21.70
CA ALA A 232 26.67 -13.97 22.82
C ALA A 232 26.55 -13.12 24.08
N LYS A 233 26.19 -13.73 25.22
CA LYS A 233 26.23 -13.09 26.54
C LYS A 233 27.63 -12.57 26.85
N GLY A 234 27.68 -11.40 27.47
CA GLY A 234 28.91 -10.68 27.80
C GLY A 234 29.48 -9.84 26.64
N THR A 235 28.97 -9.97 25.42
CA THR A 235 29.35 -9.07 24.32
C THR A 235 28.66 -7.72 24.45
N LYS A 236 29.27 -6.67 23.90
CA LYS A 236 28.66 -5.34 23.81
C LYS A 236 27.94 -5.21 22.48
N GLN A 237 26.61 -5.15 22.51
CA GLN A 237 25.77 -4.94 21.34
C GLN A 237 25.02 -3.62 21.47
N THR A 238 24.64 -3.03 20.33
CA THR A 238 23.96 -1.74 20.32
C THR A 238 22.49 -1.93 19.97
N ILE A 239 21.60 -1.57 20.89
CA ILE A 239 20.17 -1.44 20.63
C ILE A 239 19.93 -0.07 19.98
N LYS A 240 19.21 -0.03 18.87
CA LYS A 240 18.93 1.20 18.12
C LYS A 240 17.43 1.33 17.86
N TRP A 241 16.92 2.54 17.91
CA TRP A 241 15.53 2.84 17.57
C TRP A 241 15.42 4.21 16.91
N GLN A 242 14.26 4.49 16.33
CA GLN A 242 13.88 5.78 15.76
C GLN A 242 12.62 6.28 16.47
N ASP A 243 12.60 7.55 16.86
CA ASP A 243 11.38 8.23 17.34
C ASP A 243 10.78 9.01 16.16
N ASN A 244 9.58 8.62 15.73
CA ASN A 244 8.83 9.23 14.63
C ASN A 244 7.71 10.16 15.13
N THR A 245 7.68 10.49 16.41
CA THR A 245 6.70 11.42 16.96
C THR A 245 6.93 12.85 16.43
N ILE A 246 5.85 13.52 16.03
CA ILE A 246 5.91 14.91 15.59
C ILE A 246 6.02 15.82 16.82
N THR A 247 7.17 16.46 17.02
CA THR A 247 7.26 17.67 17.87
C THR A 247 6.75 18.88 17.07
N THR A 248 5.44 19.10 17.03
CA THR A 248 4.94 20.41 16.61
C THR A 248 5.20 21.40 17.73
N VAL A 249 6.25 22.20 17.59
CA VAL A 249 6.37 23.44 18.36
C VAL A 249 5.44 24.45 17.68
N PRO A 250 4.44 25.02 18.37
CA PRO A 250 3.62 26.07 17.78
C PRO A 250 4.53 27.27 17.49
N THR A 251 4.76 27.57 16.21
CA THR A 251 5.46 28.80 15.83
C THR A 251 4.49 29.96 16.01
N CYS A 252 4.76 30.80 17.01
CA CYS A 252 3.96 31.99 17.28
C CYS A 252 4.02 32.91 16.06
N THR A 253 2.91 33.06 15.34
CA THR A 253 2.85 33.81 14.06
C THR A 253 2.28 35.22 14.19
N ASN A 254 2.08 35.74 15.41
CA ASN A 254 1.57 37.09 15.63
C ASN A 254 2.64 38.01 16.26
N PRO A 255 3.08 39.08 15.55
CA PRO A 255 3.95 40.09 16.12
C PRO A 255 3.10 41.05 16.98
N GLY A 256 2.99 40.78 18.28
CA GLY A 256 2.33 41.71 19.19
C GLY A 256 1.99 41.24 20.60
N TRP A 257 2.27 39.98 20.97
CA TRP A 257 2.03 39.49 22.32
C TRP A 257 3.29 38.84 22.88
N ASP A 258 3.71 39.28 24.07
CA ASP A 258 4.84 38.73 24.83
C ASP A 258 4.70 37.21 24.95
N CYS A 259 5.63 36.47 24.35
CA CYS A 259 5.75 35.02 24.55
C CYS A 259 6.56 34.77 25.83
N PRO A 260 6.02 34.01 26.81
CA PRO A 260 6.80 33.61 27.98
C PRO A 260 8.01 32.76 27.55
N GLN A 261 9.15 33.04 28.18
CA GLN A 261 10.48 32.53 27.83
C GLN A 261 10.49 31.02 27.55
N TYR A 262 11.05 30.69 26.39
CA TYR A 262 11.15 29.38 25.76
C TYR A 262 11.87 28.37 26.66
N MET A 263 11.14 27.54 27.41
CA MET A 263 11.70 26.33 27.98
C MET A 263 11.77 25.28 26.85
N PRO A 264 12.96 24.79 26.45
CA PRO A 264 13.04 23.69 25.49
C PRO A 264 12.28 22.49 26.05
N PRO A 265 11.53 21.73 25.21
CA PRO A 265 10.88 20.53 25.68
C PRO A 265 11.92 19.61 26.33
N ALA A 266 11.59 19.06 27.50
CA ALA A 266 12.50 18.20 28.25
C ALA A 266 13.07 17.10 27.32
N PRO A 267 14.38 16.79 27.39
CA PRO A 267 14.96 15.75 26.57
C PRO A 267 14.22 14.44 26.83
N ARG A 268 13.74 13.83 25.74
CA ARG A 268 13.00 12.58 25.81
C ARG A 268 13.93 11.46 26.23
N SER A 269 13.40 10.56 27.03
CA SER A 269 14.12 9.40 27.53
C SER A 269 13.32 8.13 27.27
N TYR A 270 14.00 6.99 27.21
CA TYR A 270 13.42 5.70 26.81
C TYR A 270 13.72 4.59 27.82
N ASP A 271 12.73 3.73 28.02
CA ASP A 271 12.83 2.50 28.78
C ASP A 271 12.98 1.32 27.82
N ILE A 272 13.96 0.47 28.06
CA ILE A 272 14.30 -0.67 27.20
C ILE A 272 14.04 -1.95 28.00
N LYS A 273 13.25 -2.86 27.46
CA LYS A 273 12.93 -4.15 28.07
C LYS A 273 13.23 -5.32 27.13
N LEU A 274 13.49 -6.47 27.71
CA LEU A 274 13.73 -7.74 27.07
C LEU A 274 12.53 -8.65 27.36
N ALA A 275 11.70 -8.88 26.35
CA ALA A 275 10.54 -9.76 26.47
C ALA A 275 10.90 -11.15 25.94
N THR A 276 10.56 -12.20 26.69
CA THR A 276 10.75 -13.58 26.22
C THR A 276 9.82 -13.84 25.04
N TYR A 277 10.38 -14.35 23.94
CA TYR A 277 9.58 -14.73 22.78
C TYR A 277 9.03 -16.14 22.96
N TYR A 278 7.72 -16.26 22.97
CA TYR A 278 7.00 -17.53 22.93
C TYR A 278 6.35 -17.68 21.56
N PRO A 279 6.60 -18.78 20.83
CA PRO A 279 5.85 -19.04 19.61
C PRO A 279 4.35 -19.18 19.97
N PRO A 280 3.43 -18.68 19.13
CA PRO A 280 2.00 -18.75 19.40
C PRO A 280 1.54 -20.22 19.52
N CYS A 281 0.98 -20.60 20.67
CA CYS A 281 0.41 -21.92 20.91
C CYS A 281 -0.75 -22.18 19.94
N THR A 282 -0.66 -23.21 19.09
CA THR A 282 -1.75 -23.64 18.17
C THR A 282 -2.49 -24.90 18.63
N GLY A 283 -2.29 -25.34 19.88
CA GLY A 283 -2.94 -26.53 20.46
C GLY A 283 -4.27 -26.25 21.18
N PRO A 284 -5.17 -27.23 21.30
CA PRO A 284 -6.48 -27.10 21.95
C PRO A 284 -6.41 -27.15 23.50
N MET A 285 -5.24 -27.38 24.10
CA MET A 285 -5.07 -27.26 25.55
C MET A 285 -4.65 -25.83 25.90
N ALA A 286 -5.35 -25.25 26.87
CA ALA A 286 -5.00 -23.97 27.44
C ALA A 286 -3.53 -24.00 27.91
N CYS A 287 -2.67 -23.27 27.20
CA CYS A 287 -1.33 -22.96 27.67
C CYS A 287 -1.51 -22.18 28.98
N ILE A 288 -1.09 -22.77 30.11
CA ILE A 288 -0.99 -22.04 31.38
C ILE A 288 0.15 -21.04 31.20
N ALA A 289 -0.18 -19.85 30.70
CA ALA A 289 0.77 -18.81 30.39
C ALA A 289 1.22 -18.14 31.69
N SER A 290 2.21 -18.72 32.36
CA SER A 290 3.08 -17.89 33.20
C SER A 290 4.01 -17.14 32.26
N SER A 291 3.54 -16.03 31.67
CA SER A 291 4.42 -15.08 30.99
C SER A 291 5.26 -14.38 32.07
N PRO A 292 6.58 -14.63 32.17
CA PRO A 292 7.40 -13.87 33.09
C PRO A 292 7.33 -12.39 32.69
N GLN A 293 7.38 -11.51 33.70
CA GLN A 293 7.52 -10.07 33.46
C GLN A 293 8.76 -9.83 32.59
N PRO A 294 8.67 -8.94 31.57
CA PRO A 294 9.80 -8.64 30.71
C PRO A 294 10.93 -8.02 31.55
N TYR A 295 12.18 -8.43 31.28
CA TYR A 295 13.33 -7.93 32.03
C TYR A 295 13.69 -6.52 31.59
N THR A 296 13.86 -5.59 32.51
CA THR A 296 14.32 -4.24 32.19
C THR A 296 15.80 -4.27 31.84
N ILE A 297 16.17 -3.82 30.64
CA ILE A 297 17.56 -3.60 30.24
C ILE A 297 18.04 -2.24 30.77
N ALA A 298 17.27 -1.19 30.52
CA ALA A 298 17.59 0.17 30.93
C ALA A 298 16.33 1.01 31.14
N LYS A 299 16.42 2.09 31.95
CA LYS A 299 15.37 3.12 32.04
C LYS A 299 15.97 4.50 31.89
N GLY A 300 15.19 5.41 31.33
CA GLY A 300 15.56 6.82 31.19
C GLY A 300 16.74 7.07 30.25
N VAL A 301 16.93 6.22 29.23
CA VAL A 301 18.02 6.37 28.25
C VAL A 301 17.76 7.59 27.37
N SER A 302 18.71 8.53 27.32
CA SER A 302 18.67 9.66 26.39
C SER A 302 19.27 9.30 25.04
N GLY A 303 18.71 9.81 23.94
CA GLY A 303 19.18 9.53 22.58
C GLY A 303 18.40 8.42 21.89
N TYR A 304 18.98 7.83 20.84
CA TYR A 304 18.32 6.85 19.95
C TYR A 304 19.08 5.52 19.85
N SER A 305 20.04 5.31 20.75
CA SER A 305 20.82 4.08 20.84
C SER A 305 21.27 3.81 22.27
N TYR A 306 21.50 2.54 22.59
CA TYR A 306 21.97 2.08 23.88
C TYR A 306 22.96 0.94 23.71
N ILE A 307 24.15 1.06 24.30
CA ILE A 307 25.13 -0.02 24.33
C ILE A 307 24.77 -0.97 25.48
N TRP A 308 24.35 -2.17 25.13
CA TRP A 308 23.96 -3.21 26.06
C TRP A 308 25.06 -4.28 26.18
N ASN A 309 25.42 -4.62 27.42
CA ASN A 309 26.17 -5.84 27.70
C ASN A 309 25.17 -7.00 27.67
N VAL A 310 25.18 -7.77 26.59
CA VAL A 310 24.18 -8.80 26.30
C VAL A 310 24.04 -9.77 27.48
N GLY A 311 22.81 -9.97 27.91
CA GLY A 311 22.45 -10.82 29.05
C GLY A 311 22.24 -10.05 30.35
N LEU A 312 22.87 -8.89 30.58
CA LEU A 312 22.67 -8.14 31.83
C LEU A 312 21.28 -7.48 31.87
N VAL A 313 20.54 -7.71 32.95
CA VAL A 313 19.23 -7.08 33.20
C VAL A 313 19.22 -6.35 34.54
N ARG A 314 18.39 -5.32 34.65
CA ARG A 314 18.39 -4.33 35.73
C ARG A 314 17.46 -4.66 36.90
N ASP A 315 16.45 -5.49 36.69
CA ASP A 315 15.39 -5.73 37.68
C ASP A 315 15.80 -6.63 38.85
N LEU A 316 16.97 -7.24 38.78
CA LEU A 316 17.56 -8.09 39.81
C LEU A 316 19.08 -7.82 39.81
N TYR A 317 19.67 -7.51 40.97
CA TYR A 317 21.12 -7.28 41.19
C TYR A 317 21.98 -8.17 40.27
N ASP A 318 22.51 -7.61 39.18
CA ASP A 318 23.37 -8.27 38.17
C ASP A 318 22.89 -9.64 37.66
N ALA A 319 21.57 -9.84 37.54
CA ALA A 319 21.04 -11.08 36.98
C ALA A 319 21.31 -11.15 35.46
N LEU A 320 21.64 -12.36 35.00
CA LEU A 320 21.73 -12.67 33.57
C LEU A 320 20.40 -13.24 33.08
N ALA A 321 19.86 -12.67 32.01
CA ALA A 321 18.74 -13.27 31.29
C ALA A 321 19.11 -14.71 30.85
N PRO A 322 18.23 -15.71 30.98
CA PRO A 322 18.50 -17.08 30.52
C PRO A 322 18.83 -17.17 29.02
N ASP A 323 19.45 -18.27 28.59
CA ASP A 323 19.59 -18.54 27.16
C ASP A 323 18.20 -18.73 26.54
N GLY A 324 17.96 -18.19 25.36
CA GLY A 324 16.64 -18.24 24.76
C GLY A 324 16.40 -17.23 23.65
N SER A 325 15.15 -17.22 23.17
CA SER A 325 14.67 -16.29 22.15
C SER A 325 13.93 -15.14 22.81
N TYR A 326 14.21 -13.91 22.37
CA TYR A 326 13.70 -12.70 22.97
C TYR A 326 13.34 -11.66 21.90
N THR A 327 12.47 -10.72 22.26
CA THR A 327 12.25 -9.46 21.55
C THR A 327 12.71 -8.30 22.43
N VAL A 328 13.17 -7.21 21.80
CA VAL A 328 13.46 -5.97 22.51
C VAL A 328 12.26 -5.04 22.41
N GLN A 329 11.81 -4.51 23.53
CA GLN A 329 10.81 -3.46 23.61
C GLN A 329 11.47 -2.13 23.95
N VAL A 330 11.16 -1.08 23.20
CA VAL A 330 11.56 0.30 23.52
C VAL A 330 10.31 1.14 23.73
N CYS A 331 10.19 1.76 24.90
CA CYS A 331 9.10 2.65 25.27
C CYS A 331 9.61 4.05 25.55
N GLN A 332 8.88 5.08 25.15
CA GLN A 332 9.13 6.43 25.64
C GLN A 332 8.76 6.49 27.13
N SER A 333 9.70 6.98 27.94
CA SER A 333 9.56 6.98 29.40
C SER A 333 8.37 7.84 29.82
N GLY A 334 7.51 7.30 30.68
CA GLY A 334 6.32 7.99 31.16
C GLY A 334 5.15 8.05 30.17
N THR A 335 5.24 7.37 29.02
CA THR A 335 4.13 7.24 28.05
C THR A 335 3.84 5.77 27.75
N ASN A 336 2.75 5.51 27.01
CA ASN A 336 2.43 4.19 26.46
C ASN A 336 2.94 4.01 25.02
N THR A 337 3.74 4.95 24.52
CA THR A 337 4.31 4.87 23.17
C THR A 337 5.47 3.90 23.21
N CYS A 338 5.26 2.70 22.69
CA CYS A 338 6.24 1.63 22.68
C CYS A 338 6.31 0.98 21.31
N ASP A 339 7.44 0.33 21.04
CA ASP A 339 7.61 -0.56 19.91
C ASP A 339 8.39 -1.81 20.31
N LEU A 340 8.24 -2.89 19.55
CA LEU A 340 8.92 -4.18 19.71
C LEU A 340 9.76 -4.45 18.47
N SER A 341 10.83 -5.25 18.63
CA SER A 341 11.53 -5.80 17.47
C SER A 341 10.57 -6.63 16.60
N ASP A 342 10.68 -6.49 15.27
CA ASP A 342 9.78 -7.11 14.29
C ASP A 342 9.79 -8.65 14.38
N SER A 343 10.91 -9.23 14.81
CA SER A 343 11.04 -10.65 15.12
C SER A 343 11.98 -10.87 16.30
N TYR A 344 12.11 -12.13 16.72
CA TYR A 344 12.95 -12.52 17.84
C TYR A 344 14.43 -12.62 17.45
N PHE A 345 15.30 -12.41 18.42
CA PHE A 345 16.73 -12.70 18.36
C PHE A 345 17.09 -13.67 19.48
N LYS A 346 18.27 -14.30 19.41
CA LYS A 346 18.71 -15.30 20.39
C LYS A 346 19.84 -14.76 21.24
N ILE A 347 19.80 -15.05 22.54
CA ILE A 347 20.95 -14.89 23.43
C ILE A 347 21.43 -16.24 23.94
N TYR A 348 22.74 -16.41 24.05
CA TYR A 348 23.36 -17.67 24.47
C TYR A 348 24.61 -17.43 25.32
N SER A 349 24.97 -18.37 26.19
CA SER A 349 26.13 -18.25 27.08
C SER A 349 27.46 -18.54 26.35
N THR A 350 28.48 -17.70 26.54
CA THR A 350 29.84 -17.96 26.06
C THR A 350 30.55 -18.91 27.03
N GLY A 351 30.81 -20.15 26.60
CA GLY A 351 31.39 -21.21 27.44
C GLY A 351 30.67 -22.56 27.33
N SER A 352 29.51 -22.62 26.67
CA SER A 352 28.90 -23.85 26.17
C SER A 352 29.21 -23.99 24.68
N ASN A 353 29.56 -25.20 24.26
CA ASN A 353 29.77 -25.56 22.86
C ASN A 353 28.62 -25.08 21.97
N LEU A 354 28.91 -24.29 20.94
CA LEU A 354 27.96 -23.82 19.95
C LEU A 354 27.75 -24.88 18.87
N PRO A 355 26.55 -24.93 18.26
CA PRO A 355 26.32 -25.83 17.14
C PRO A 355 27.19 -25.43 15.95
N PRO A 356 27.57 -26.39 15.09
CA PRO A 356 28.35 -26.11 13.89
C PRO A 356 27.54 -25.25 12.91
N VAL A 357 28.22 -24.51 12.04
CA VAL A 357 27.62 -23.61 11.04
C VAL A 357 27.92 -24.13 9.63
N ILE A 358 26.89 -24.31 8.80
CA ILE A 358 27.06 -24.67 7.38
C ILE A 358 27.17 -23.37 6.56
N ASP A 359 28.37 -23.09 6.04
CA ASP A 359 28.68 -21.93 5.22
C ASP A 359 28.08 -22.02 3.80
N GLY A 360 27.87 -23.24 3.30
CA GLY A 360 27.24 -23.45 2.00
C GLY A 360 27.22 -24.90 1.55
N VAL A 361 26.26 -25.22 0.69
CA VAL A 361 26.16 -26.52 0.00
C VAL A 361 26.08 -26.29 -1.50
N SER A 362 26.77 -27.11 -2.29
CA SER A 362 26.76 -27.04 -3.75
C SER A 362 26.80 -28.43 -4.38
N GLY A 363 26.32 -28.56 -5.61
CA GLY A 363 26.30 -29.82 -6.34
C GLY A 363 25.37 -29.76 -7.54
N PRO A 364 25.24 -30.86 -8.30
CA PRO A 364 24.34 -30.92 -9.45
C PRO A 364 22.89 -30.82 -8.99
N THR A 365 22.13 -29.99 -9.69
CA THR A 365 20.67 -29.84 -9.53
C THR A 365 19.89 -30.68 -10.54
N THR A 366 20.58 -31.27 -11.52
CA THR A 366 20.04 -32.19 -12.53
C THR A 366 21.04 -33.31 -12.79
N LEU A 367 20.56 -34.56 -12.88
CA LEU A 367 21.34 -35.74 -13.24
C LEU A 367 20.51 -36.65 -14.15
N ASN A 368 21.15 -37.45 -14.98
CA ASN A 368 20.47 -38.58 -15.63
C ASN A 368 20.30 -39.74 -14.64
N VAL A 369 19.34 -40.63 -14.90
CA VAL A 369 19.19 -41.86 -14.11
C VAL A 369 20.47 -42.68 -14.21
N GLY A 370 21.05 -43.05 -13.06
CA GLY A 370 22.33 -43.75 -12.95
C GLY A 370 23.57 -42.85 -13.06
N GLU A 371 23.43 -41.55 -13.31
CA GLU A 371 24.56 -40.61 -13.35
C GLU A 371 25.06 -40.30 -11.93
N MET A 372 26.38 -40.33 -11.75
CA MET A 372 27.01 -40.02 -10.47
C MET A 372 27.18 -38.51 -10.31
N GLY A 373 26.49 -37.94 -9.32
CA GLY A 373 26.67 -36.55 -8.90
C GLY A 373 27.72 -36.41 -7.80
N THR A 374 28.29 -35.20 -7.69
CA THR A 374 29.21 -34.81 -6.62
C THR A 374 28.69 -33.57 -5.91
N TRP A 375 28.45 -33.67 -4.61
CA TRP A 375 28.02 -32.57 -3.75
C TRP A 375 29.14 -32.15 -2.81
N SER A 376 29.19 -30.88 -2.48
CA SER A 376 30.17 -30.28 -1.57
C SER A 376 29.45 -29.55 -0.43
N VAL A 377 29.93 -29.75 0.79
CA VAL A 377 29.44 -29.08 2.00
C VAL A 377 30.60 -28.33 2.62
N LYS A 378 30.43 -27.02 2.79
CA LYS A 378 31.36 -26.16 3.51
C LYS A 378 30.75 -25.80 4.87
N ALA A 379 31.46 -26.07 5.95
CA ALA A 379 31.01 -25.81 7.32
C ALA A 379 32.17 -25.48 8.25
N HIS A 380 31.91 -24.75 9.32
CA HIS A 380 32.85 -24.50 10.40
C HIS A 380 32.19 -24.66 11.76
N ASP A 381 32.99 -25.04 12.74
CA ASP A 381 32.58 -25.02 14.14
C ASP A 381 33.00 -23.67 14.76
N PRO A 382 32.12 -22.93 15.46
CA PRO A 382 32.49 -21.67 16.10
C PRO A 382 33.62 -21.81 17.14
N GLU A 383 33.76 -22.98 17.76
CA GLU A 383 34.84 -23.36 18.67
C GLU A 383 36.03 -24.04 17.98
N ASN A 384 35.97 -24.15 16.65
CA ASN A 384 36.96 -24.85 15.83
C ASN A 384 37.11 -26.32 16.23
N GLY A 385 36.01 -26.92 16.70
CA GLY A 385 35.82 -28.34 16.97
C GLY A 385 35.80 -29.21 15.71
N ASN A 386 35.88 -30.52 15.94
CA ASN A 386 35.94 -31.51 14.89
C ASN A 386 34.53 -31.80 14.35
N LEU A 387 34.35 -31.81 13.02
CA LEU A 387 33.05 -32.00 12.39
C LEU A 387 32.90 -33.41 11.80
N SER A 388 31.71 -33.97 11.96
CA SER A 388 31.26 -35.18 11.31
C SER A 388 30.06 -34.88 10.41
N TYR A 389 29.95 -35.61 9.31
CA TYR A 389 28.99 -35.32 8.25
C TYR A 389 28.17 -36.57 7.97
N LEU A 390 26.86 -36.38 7.81
CA LEU A 390 25.91 -37.38 7.36
C LEU A 390 25.09 -36.77 6.21
N VAL A 391 24.94 -37.51 5.12
CA VAL A 391 24.16 -37.12 3.95
C VAL A 391 23.05 -38.15 3.76
N ASN A 392 21.81 -37.69 3.73
CA ASN A 392 20.65 -38.47 3.33
C ASN A 392 20.26 -38.05 1.91
N TRP A 393 20.27 -38.99 0.97
CA TRP A 393 20.06 -38.71 -0.45
C TRP A 393 18.59 -38.56 -0.84
N GLY A 394 17.66 -38.83 0.08
CA GLY A 394 16.22 -38.75 -0.18
C GLY A 394 15.65 -39.95 -0.95
N ASP A 395 16.46 -40.96 -1.24
CA ASP A 395 16.08 -42.24 -1.84
C ASP A 395 16.18 -43.43 -0.86
N GLY A 396 16.40 -43.13 0.43
CA GLY A 396 16.59 -44.12 1.48
C GLY A 396 18.05 -44.54 1.72
N VAL A 397 19.01 -43.98 0.98
CA VAL A 397 20.44 -44.20 1.19
C VAL A 397 21.04 -43.06 2.02
N ASN A 398 21.92 -43.41 2.97
CA ASN A 398 22.71 -42.45 3.76
C ASN A 398 24.22 -42.69 3.55
N SER A 399 25.01 -41.62 3.44
CA SER A 399 26.47 -41.64 3.37
C SER A 399 27.06 -40.77 4.49
N GLY A 400 28.18 -41.18 5.11
CA GLY A 400 28.82 -40.42 6.19
C GLY A 400 30.32 -40.26 6.00
N SER A 401 30.90 -39.20 6.60
CA SER A 401 32.35 -38.96 6.63
C SER A 401 32.75 -38.24 7.92
N THR A 402 33.93 -38.60 8.46
CA THR A 402 34.55 -37.92 9.61
C THR A 402 35.72 -37.08 9.13
N GLY A 403 35.67 -35.75 9.30
CA GLY A 403 36.84 -34.90 9.07
C GLY A 403 37.78 -34.98 10.28
N THR A 404 39.07 -35.23 10.09
CA THR A 404 40.09 -35.13 11.16
C THR A 404 40.97 -33.91 10.93
N VAL A 405 41.10 -33.03 11.93
CA VAL A 405 42.05 -31.91 11.88
C VAL A 405 43.46 -32.41 12.21
N ALA A 406 44.42 -32.18 11.30
CA ALA A 406 45.84 -32.26 11.62
C ALA A 406 46.18 -31.10 12.59
N THR A 407 46.58 -31.42 13.81
CA THR A 407 46.90 -30.46 14.86
C THR A 407 48.10 -29.58 14.47
N SER A 408 47.89 -28.27 14.33
CA SER A 408 48.94 -27.27 14.56
C SER A 408 48.32 -25.98 15.12
N PRO A 409 48.91 -25.36 16.16
CA PRO A 409 48.28 -24.25 16.87
C PRO A 409 48.67 -22.91 16.22
N MET A 410 47.75 -22.28 15.48
CA MET A 410 47.59 -20.81 15.43
C MET A 410 46.44 -20.41 14.49
N SER A 411 45.37 -19.90 15.11
CA SER A 411 44.48 -18.83 14.62
C SER A 411 44.21 -18.74 13.10
N VAL A 412 43.24 -19.52 12.62
CA VAL A 412 42.32 -19.19 11.52
C VAL A 412 41.10 -20.09 11.66
N SER A 413 39.89 -19.53 11.63
CA SER A 413 38.62 -20.26 11.59
C SER A 413 38.62 -21.18 10.37
N ALA A 414 38.98 -22.44 10.56
CA ALA A 414 39.22 -23.35 9.43
C ALA A 414 37.88 -23.93 8.96
N SER A 415 37.23 -23.23 8.03
CA SER A 415 36.07 -23.75 7.33
C SER A 415 36.46 -25.02 6.55
N GLN A 416 35.77 -26.12 6.84
CA GLN A 416 36.01 -27.45 6.30
C GLN A 416 35.09 -27.69 5.11
N THR A 417 35.66 -28.10 3.97
CA THR A 417 34.90 -28.48 2.78
C THR A 417 35.03 -29.99 2.54
N THR A 418 33.90 -30.70 2.53
CA THR A 418 33.85 -32.15 2.31
C THR A 418 32.96 -32.47 1.12
N THR A 419 33.38 -33.40 0.27
CA THR A 419 32.61 -33.83 -0.91
C THR A 419 32.03 -35.23 -0.74
N PHE A 420 30.85 -35.44 -1.33
CA PHE A 420 30.12 -36.70 -1.33
C PHE A 420 29.64 -37.02 -2.74
N THR A 421 29.60 -38.30 -3.10
CA THR A 421 29.09 -38.75 -4.40
C THR A 421 27.93 -39.72 -4.23
N HIS A 422 26.98 -39.66 -5.17
CA HIS A 422 25.81 -40.54 -5.22
C HIS A 422 25.23 -40.61 -6.61
N SER A 423 24.54 -41.70 -6.93
CA SER A 423 23.74 -41.85 -8.15
C SER A 423 22.37 -42.41 -7.82
N TYR A 424 21.37 -41.99 -8.59
CA TYR A 424 19.98 -42.38 -8.36
C TYR A 424 19.54 -43.41 -9.39
N SER A 425 18.98 -44.51 -8.92
CA SER A 425 18.50 -45.62 -9.75
C SER A 425 17.11 -45.39 -10.36
N THR A 426 16.37 -44.43 -9.83
CA THR A 426 15.00 -44.09 -10.25
C THR A 426 14.94 -42.62 -10.65
N ALA A 427 14.08 -42.30 -11.63
CA ALA A 427 13.83 -40.91 -12.02
C ALA A 427 12.90 -40.26 -10.98
N GLY A 428 13.18 -39.01 -10.64
CA GLY A 428 12.41 -38.30 -9.62
C GLY A 428 13.10 -37.04 -9.09
N ALA A 429 12.36 -36.30 -8.27
CA ALA A 429 12.87 -35.16 -7.53
C ALA A 429 13.34 -35.62 -6.14
N TYR A 430 14.62 -35.49 -5.84
CA TYR A 430 15.20 -35.90 -4.56
C TYR A 430 15.67 -34.69 -3.76
N LYS A 431 15.45 -34.74 -2.45
CA LYS A 431 15.93 -33.73 -1.50
C LYS A 431 17.11 -34.31 -0.73
N VAL A 432 18.31 -33.86 -1.08
CA VAL A 432 19.54 -34.25 -0.40
C VAL A 432 19.68 -33.42 0.87
N MET A 433 19.76 -34.09 2.02
CA MET A 433 19.89 -33.50 3.34
C MET A 433 21.28 -33.74 3.89
N PHE A 434 22.03 -32.69 4.18
CA PHE A 434 23.31 -32.73 4.86
C PHE A 434 23.10 -32.42 6.34
N THR A 435 23.65 -33.25 7.21
CA THR A 435 23.72 -33.05 8.66
C THR A 435 25.19 -32.96 9.04
N VAL A 436 25.57 -31.87 9.69
CA VAL A 436 26.91 -31.63 10.23
C VAL A 436 26.81 -31.67 11.74
N THR A 437 27.61 -32.51 12.39
CA THR A 437 27.60 -32.73 13.84
C THR A 437 28.97 -32.44 14.41
N ASP A 438 29.04 -31.62 15.45
CA ASP A 438 30.28 -31.32 16.16
C ASP A 438 30.73 -32.46 17.10
N ASN A 439 31.84 -32.25 17.78
CA ASN A 439 32.42 -33.22 18.73
C ASN A 439 31.67 -33.32 20.07
N LYS A 440 30.64 -32.50 20.30
CA LYS A 440 29.75 -32.54 21.47
C LYS A 440 28.33 -33.01 21.11
N GLY A 441 28.07 -33.35 19.86
CA GLY A 441 26.82 -33.90 19.37
C GLY A 441 25.77 -32.87 18.96
N LEU A 442 26.10 -31.57 18.91
CA LEU A 442 25.17 -30.59 18.35
C LEU A 442 25.26 -30.62 16.82
N THR A 443 24.13 -30.35 16.17
CA THR A 443 24.01 -30.54 14.73
C THR A 443 23.49 -29.30 14.01
N ALA A 444 23.90 -29.13 12.77
CA ALA A 444 23.30 -28.22 11.79
C ALA A 444 22.93 -28.99 10.53
N GLN A 445 21.85 -28.57 9.86
CA GLN A 445 21.37 -29.22 8.64
C GLN A 445 21.21 -28.23 7.50
N SER A 446 21.45 -28.69 6.28
CA SER A 446 21.21 -27.95 5.05
C SER A 446 20.75 -28.92 3.96
N SER A 447 20.04 -28.42 2.94
CA SER A 447 19.50 -29.28 1.89
C SER A 447 19.63 -28.68 0.50
N ILE A 448 19.76 -29.55 -0.50
CA ILE A 448 19.72 -29.19 -1.93
C ILE A 448 18.80 -30.18 -2.66
N SER A 449 18.09 -29.70 -3.69
CA SER A 449 17.24 -30.55 -4.52
C SER A 449 17.95 -30.92 -5.83
N VAL A 450 17.81 -32.17 -6.25
CA VAL A 450 18.30 -32.69 -7.54
C VAL A 450 17.18 -33.38 -8.29
N GLN A 451 17.06 -33.08 -9.58
CA GLN A 451 16.12 -33.73 -10.50
C GLN A 451 16.86 -34.82 -11.27
N VAL A 452 16.35 -36.06 -11.21
CA VAL A 452 17.00 -37.23 -11.84
C VAL A 452 16.14 -37.74 -12.99
N GLY A 453 16.75 -37.85 -14.16
CA GLY A 453 16.11 -38.29 -15.40
C GLY A 453 15.42 -37.16 -16.15
N ASN A 454 15.24 -37.35 -17.46
CA ASN A 454 14.42 -36.47 -18.29
C ASN A 454 12.93 -36.69 -17.97
N THR A 455 12.47 -36.09 -16.88
CA THR A 455 11.08 -35.65 -16.84
C THR A 455 11.01 -34.42 -17.74
N THR A 456 10.31 -34.51 -18.88
CA THR A 456 9.93 -33.35 -19.71
C THR A 456 8.94 -32.47 -18.94
N GLN A 457 9.35 -31.96 -17.79
CA GLN A 457 8.60 -31.00 -17.01
C GLN A 457 9.22 -29.62 -17.27
N PRO A 458 8.42 -28.65 -17.73
CA PRO A 458 8.76 -27.23 -17.63
C PRO A 458 9.35 -26.95 -16.25
N SER A 459 10.63 -26.58 -16.17
CA SER A 459 11.19 -26.16 -14.89
C SER A 459 10.62 -24.78 -14.56
N ILE A 460 9.54 -24.78 -13.78
CA ILE A 460 8.94 -23.56 -13.24
C ILE A 460 9.78 -23.12 -12.05
N THR A 461 10.32 -21.91 -12.10
CA THR A 461 11.10 -21.30 -11.00
C THR A 461 10.44 -20.01 -10.56
N VAL A 462 9.97 -19.94 -9.31
CA VAL A 462 9.42 -18.69 -8.75
C VAL A 462 10.56 -17.70 -8.52
N LEU A 463 10.42 -16.50 -9.06
CA LEU A 463 11.36 -15.38 -8.93
C LEU A 463 10.96 -14.41 -7.81
N SER A 464 9.65 -14.21 -7.61
CA SER A 464 9.09 -13.41 -6.52
C SER A 464 7.62 -13.80 -6.29
N PRO A 465 7.14 -13.93 -5.04
CA PRO A 465 7.94 -13.84 -3.84
C PRO A 465 8.81 -15.10 -3.70
N ASN A 466 10.07 -14.93 -3.30
CA ASN A 466 11.03 -16.01 -3.14
C ASN A 466 11.52 -16.19 -1.68
N GLY A 467 10.96 -15.43 -0.74
CA GLY A 467 11.13 -15.61 0.70
C GLY A 467 11.43 -14.30 1.42
N GLY A 468 10.71 -14.04 2.52
CA GLY A 468 10.93 -12.87 3.38
C GLY A 468 10.15 -11.61 2.99
N GLU A 469 9.38 -11.63 1.90
CA GLU A 469 8.55 -10.51 1.50
C GLU A 469 7.34 -10.33 2.45
N SER A 470 7.11 -9.09 2.88
CA SER A 470 5.93 -8.70 3.65
C SER A 470 4.99 -7.89 2.77
N TRP A 471 3.78 -8.41 2.53
CA TRP A 471 2.79 -7.74 1.70
C TRP A 471 1.58 -7.30 2.52
N GLN A 472 1.22 -6.03 2.39
CA GLN A 472 0.01 -5.49 3.01
C GLN A 472 -1.23 -6.11 2.35
N LYS A 473 -2.15 -6.67 3.15
CA LYS A 473 -3.40 -7.25 2.68
C LYS A 473 -4.24 -6.20 1.91
N GLY A 474 -4.81 -6.61 0.78
CA GLY A 474 -5.64 -5.77 -0.09
C GLY A 474 -4.87 -4.97 -1.13
N THR A 475 -3.53 -5.13 -1.22
CA THR A 475 -2.70 -4.43 -2.21
C THR A 475 -2.43 -5.32 -3.42
N ALA A 476 -2.24 -4.71 -4.60
CA ALA A 476 -1.82 -5.42 -5.79
C ALA A 476 -0.32 -5.72 -5.73
N GLN A 477 0.04 -6.99 -5.83
CA GLN A 477 1.42 -7.48 -5.78
C GLN A 477 1.71 -8.36 -7.00
N GLU A 478 2.97 -8.36 -7.44
CA GLU A 478 3.41 -9.12 -8.61
C GLU A 478 4.01 -10.47 -8.20
N ILE A 479 3.44 -11.57 -8.70
CA ILE A 479 4.06 -12.90 -8.64
C ILE A 479 4.84 -13.12 -9.93
N LYS A 480 6.14 -13.42 -9.82
CA LYS A 480 7.06 -13.58 -10.95
C LYS A 480 7.65 -14.99 -10.98
N TRP A 481 7.80 -15.58 -12.17
CA TRP A 481 8.41 -16.89 -12.34
C TRP A 481 9.05 -17.07 -13.73
N TYR A 482 10.02 -17.98 -13.86
CA TYR A 482 10.41 -18.58 -15.13
C TYR A 482 9.61 -19.87 -15.37
N GLY A 483 9.20 -20.11 -16.61
CA GLY A 483 8.49 -21.32 -17.02
C GLY A 483 7.80 -21.12 -18.37
N ASP A 484 7.47 -22.21 -19.05
CA ASP A 484 6.66 -22.27 -20.27
C ASP A 484 5.38 -23.08 -20.05
N GLY A 485 4.38 -22.86 -20.92
CA GLY A 485 3.11 -23.58 -20.88
C GLY A 485 2.01 -22.84 -20.13
N ARG A 486 1.09 -23.59 -19.51
CA ARG A 486 0.02 -23.03 -18.67
C ARG A 486 0.30 -23.37 -17.22
N VAL A 487 0.04 -22.43 -16.32
CA VAL A 487 0.36 -22.62 -14.90
C VAL A 487 -0.82 -22.31 -13.99
N ASN A 488 -0.83 -22.99 -12.84
CA ASN A 488 -1.67 -22.68 -11.71
C ASN A 488 -0.85 -21.97 -10.64
N ILE A 489 -1.45 -20.94 -10.02
CA ILE A 489 -0.86 -20.20 -8.93
C ILE A 489 -1.72 -20.43 -7.69
N ASP A 490 -1.10 -21.01 -6.67
CA ASP A 490 -1.72 -21.34 -5.40
C ASP A 490 -0.92 -20.72 -4.25
N ILE A 491 -1.59 -20.40 -3.15
CA ILE A 491 -0.91 -20.16 -1.88
C ILE A 491 -1.36 -21.19 -0.85
N SER A 492 -0.43 -21.61 -0.01
CA SER A 492 -0.71 -22.54 1.09
C SER A 492 -0.22 -21.92 2.40
N ASN A 493 -0.96 -22.12 3.48
CA ASN A 493 -0.50 -21.70 4.80
C ASN A 493 0.77 -22.49 5.16
N TYR A 494 1.74 -21.79 5.77
CA TYR A 494 2.95 -22.44 6.27
C TYR A 494 2.58 -23.31 7.49
N LEU A 495 2.41 -24.61 7.28
CA LEU A 495 2.39 -25.59 8.37
C LEU A 495 3.84 -25.99 8.65
N SER A 496 4.44 -25.42 9.69
CA SER A 496 5.65 -25.95 10.31
C SER A 496 5.28 -27.23 11.08
N CYS A 497 5.24 -28.37 10.39
CA CYS A 497 5.23 -29.66 11.09
C CYS A 497 6.64 -29.92 11.65
N TRP A 498 6.80 -29.80 12.96
CA TRP A 498 7.95 -30.33 13.69
C TRP A 498 7.86 -31.87 13.68
N GLU A 499 8.82 -32.57 13.04
CA GLU A 499 8.81 -34.03 12.91
C GLU A 499 9.34 -34.76 14.16
N THR A 500 8.62 -34.60 15.27
CA THR A 500 8.65 -35.58 16.37
C THR A 500 7.21 -35.89 16.77
N GLU A 501 6.50 -36.70 15.97
CA GLU A 501 5.40 -37.65 16.32
C GLU A 501 4.56 -38.01 15.07
N PRO A 502 4.05 -39.26 14.93
CA PRO A 502 3.63 -39.84 13.65
C PRO A 502 2.14 -39.64 13.28
N ALA A 503 1.54 -38.49 13.61
CA ALA A 503 0.12 -38.27 13.33
C ALA A 503 -0.22 -36.82 12.94
N CYS A 504 0.13 -36.40 11.72
CA CYS A 504 -0.45 -35.21 11.09
C CYS A 504 -1.11 -35.60 9.75
N MET A 505 -2.39 -35.96 9.81
CA MET A 505 -3.27 -36.07 8.64
C MET A 505 -4.18 -34.83 8.51
N ALA A 506 -3.63 -33.62 8.61
CA ALA A 506 -4.37 -32.40 8.25
C ALA A 506 -3.71 -31.78 7.01
N PRO A 507 -4.36 -31.82 5.83
CA PRO A 507 -3.78 -31.27 4.61
C PRO A 507 -3.67 -29.74 4.74
N ALA A 508 -2.56 -29.18 4.21
CA ALA A 508 -2.42 -27.73 4.08
C ALA A 508 -3.62 -27.14 3.33
N VAL A 509 -4.15 -26.01 3.81
CA VAL A 509 -5.27 -25.34 3.14
C VAL A 509 -4.69 -24.61 1.94
N ILE A 510 -5.04 -25.09 0.75
CA ILE A 510 -4.61 -24.53 -0.52
C ILE A 510 -5.65 -23.50 -0.97
N TYR A 511 -5.21 -22.27 -1.17
CA TYR A 511 -6.01 -21.19 -1.71
C TYR A 511 -5.65 -20.97 -3.19
N PRO A 512 -6.58 -21.23 -4.12
CA PRO A 512 -6.37 -20.95 -5.54
C PRO A 512 -6.29 -19.45 -5.76
N ILE A 513 -5.20 -18.97 -6.34
CA ILE A 513 -5.03 -17.55 -6.70
C ILE A 513 -5.33 -17.32 -8.18
N ALA A 514 -4.81 -18.19 -9.03
CA ALA A 514 -5.10 -18.18 -10.46
C ALA A 514 -5.04 -19.60 -11.01
N ARG A 515 -5.88 -19.88 -12.01
CA ARG A 515 -5.89 -21.16 -12.73
C ARG A 515 -5.67 -20.91 -14.21
N ASP A 516 -4.99 -21.84 -14.85
CA ASP A 516 -4.77 -21.88 -16.30
C ASP A 516 -4.18 -20.58 -16.91
N VAL A 517 -3.22 -19.98 -16.20
CA VAL A 517 -2.53 -18.76 -16.66
C VAL A 517 -1.62 -19.12 -17.83
N SER A 518 -1.95 -18.61 -19.02
CA SER A 518 -1.15 -18.82 -20.24
C SER A 518 0.15 -18.01 -20.19
N VAL A 519 1.28 -18.66 -20.40
CA VAL A 519 2.60 -18.00 -20.41
C VAL A 519 3.46 -18.39 -21.60
N GLU A 520 4.25 -17.41 -22.07
CA GLU A 520 5.25 -17.56 -23.11
C GLU A 520 6.65 -17.46 -22.47
N ARG A 521 7.61 -18.26 -22.95
CA ARG A 521 8.97 -18.25 -22.39
C ARG A 521 9.67 -16.92 -22.68
N LYS A 522 9.73 -16.02 -21.68
CA LYS A 522 10.43 -14.72 -21.75
C LYS A 522 11.70 -14.72 -20.93
N ARG A 523 12.78 -14.11 -21.45
CA ARG A 523 14.04 -13.89 -20.68
C ARG A 523 13.83 -13.02 -19.44
N SER A 524 12.80 -12.18 -19.42
CA SER A 524 12.45 -11.30 -18.29
C SER A 524 11.62 -11.98 -17.19
N GLY A 525 11.24 -13.26 -17.37
CA GLY A 525 10.26 -13.93 -16.51
C GLY A 525 8.81 -13.55 -16.87
N ASN A 526 7.87 -14.35 -16.36
CA ASN A 526 6.43 -14.12 -16.41
C ASN A 526 5.97 -13.38 -15.16
N VAL A 527 4.85 -12.65 -15.25
CA VAL A 527 4.31 -11.84 -14.16
C VAL A 527 2.80 -12.04 -14.06
N PHE A 528 2.28 -12.18 -12.85
CA PHE A 528 0.85 -12.18 -12.52
C PHE A 528 0.56 -11.15 -11.43
N ASN A 529 -0.46 -10.31 -11.64
CA ASN A 529 -0.89 -9.32 -10.68
C ASN A 529 -1.96 -9.91 -9.76
N TRP A 530 -1.66 -9.99 -8.47
CA TRP A 530 -2.54 -10.53 -7.45
C TRP A 530 -2.94 -9.46 -6.44
N THR A 531 -4.23 -9.36 -6.12
CA THR A 531 -4.69 -8.59 -4.96
C THR A 531 -4.60 -9.44 -3.71
N THR A 532 -3.67 -9.12 -2.83
CA THR A 532 -3.38 -9.92 -1.62
C THR A 532 -4.62 -10.06 -0.74
N GLY A 533 -4.84 -11.26 -0.20
CA GLY A 533 -6.01 -11.54 0.63
C GLY A 533 -7.25 -11.99 -0.15
N LYS A 534 -7.17 -12.20 -1.47
CA LYS A 534 -8.27 -12.72 -2.30
C LYS A 534 -7.91 -14.01 -3.04
N THR A 535 -8.84 -14.96 -3.12
CA THR A 535 -8.73 -16.15 -4.00
C THR A 535 -9.14 -15.81 -5.44
N ALA A 536 -8.90 -16.73 -6.38
CA ALA A 536 -9.36 -16.67 -7.76
C ALA A 536 -10.89 -16.49 -7.88
N SER A 537 -11.65 -17.02 -6.91
CA SER A 537 -13.11 -16.92 -6.83
C SER A 537 -13.60 -15.69 -6.06
N GLY A 538 -12.69 -14.82 -5.59
CA GLY A 538 -13.02 -13.62 -4.81
C GLY A 538 -13.21 -13.86 -3.30
N GLY A 539 -12.96 -15.08 -2.81
CA GLY A 539 -13.00 -15.42 -1.39
C GLY A 539 -11.89 -14.74 -0.60
N ASP A 540 -12.12 -14.48 0.69
CA ASP A 540 -11.15 -13.81 1.56
C ASP A 540 -10.12 -14.78 2.14
N ILE A 541 -8.88 -14.34 2.16
CA ILE A 541 -7.75 -15.02 2.81
C ILE A 541 -7.33 -14.19 4.02
N ALA A 542 -7.12 -14.84 5.16
CA ALA A 542 -6.67 -14.18 6.38
C ALA A 542 -5.24 -13.62 6.23
N ALA A 543 -4.82 -12.77 7.16
CA ALA A 543 -3.41 -12.42 7.27
C ALA A 543 -2.65 -13.59 7.91
N GLY A 544 -1.41 -13.82 7.48
CA GLY A 544 -0.61 -14.95 7.95
C GLY A 544 0.60 -15.22 7.04
N GLU A 545 1.32 -16.29 7.35
CA GLU A 545 2.45 -16.75 6.55
C GLU A 545 2.00 -17.74 5.49
N TYR A 546 2.35 -17.44 4.24
CA TYR A 546 1.92 -18.21 3.09
C TYR A 546 3.10 -18.53 2.18
N LYS A 547 3.07 -19.73 1.61
CA LYS A 547 3.97 -20.15 0.53
C LYS A 547 3.26 -20.04 -0.81
N VAL A 548 3.83 -19.26 -1.72
CA VAL A 548 3.40 -19.23 -3.13
C VAL A 548 3.93 -20.46 -3.85
N THR A 549 3.05 -21.13 -4.58
CA THR A 549 3.39 -22.27 -5.44
C THR A 549 2.89 -21.98 -6.85
N VAL A 550 3.81 -22.04 -7.82
CA VAL A 550 3.47 -22.02 -9.24
C VAL A 550 3.70 -23.43 -9.78
N SER A 551 2.66 -24.05 -10.33
CA SER A 551 2.68 -25.43 -10.83
C SER A 551 2.18 -25.50 -12.27
N SER A 552 2.59 -26.53 -13.00
CA SER A 552 2.04 -26.82 -14.33
C SER A 552 0.53 -27.02 -14.25
N ALA A 553 -0.22 -26.44 -15.18
CA ALA A 553 -1.65 -26.69 -15.34
C ALA A 553 -1.96 -27.96 -16.15
N THR A 554 -0.95 -28.52 -16.82
CA THR A 554 -1.02 -29.81 -17.53
C THR A 554 -0.46 -30.95 -16.72
#